data_AF-A0A452S7L6-F1
#
_entry.id   AF-A0A452S7L6-F1
#
_cell.length_a   1.000
_cell.length_b   1.000
_cell.length_c   1.000
_cell.angle_alpha   90.00
_cell.angle_beta   90.00
_cell.angle_gamma   90.00
#
_symmetry.space_group_name_H-M   'P 1'
#
loop_
_entity.id
_entity.type
_entity.pdbx_description
1 polymer ?
#
loop_
_entity_poly.entity_id
_entity_poly.type
_entity_poly.pdbx_seq_one_letter_code
_entity_poly.pdbx_strand_id
1 'polypeptide(L)'
;RTILEPFSVLPSSGNDAQPSVFVFQPSPDQLHTGSASVVCLLNGFYPRDVNVKWKVDGVIQNTGIQESVTEQDSKDSTYSLSSTLTMSSTEYQSHENYSCEVTHKSLPSTLIKSFQRSQCQSVA
;
A
#
# COMPACT_ATOMS: atom_id res chain seq x y z
N ARG A 1 28.43 26.55 -12.62
CA ARG A 1 28.14 25.85 -11.35
C ARG A 1 26.71 26.20 -10.99
N THR A 2 25.74 25.43 -11.48
CA THR A 2 24.32 25.66 -11.20
C THR A 2 24.06 25.11 -9.81
N ILE A 3 23.69 26.00 -8.89
CA ILE A 3 23.26 25.64 -7.54
C ILE A 3 21.89 24.98 -7.71
N LEU A 4 21.84 23.66 -7.56
CA LEU A 4 20.59 22.93 -7.38
C LEU A 4 20.05 23.30 -6.01
N GLU A 5 18.92 23.99 -5.97
CA GLU A 5 18.25 24.29 -4.71
C GLU A 5 17.85 22.98 -4.01
N PRO A 6 18.06 22.85 -2.69
CA PRO A 6 17.62 21.67 -1.96
C PRO A 6 16.09 21.65 -1.97
N PHE A 7 15.52 20.47 -2.23
CA PHE A 7 14.09 20.19 -2.09
C PHE A 7 13.58 20.75 -0.77
N SER A 8 12.77 21.81 -0.84
CA SER A 8 12.12 22.42 0.32
C SER A 8 11.17 21.39 0.94
N VAL A 9 11.64 20.71 2.00
CA VAL A 9 10.78 19.87 2.85
C VAL A 9 9.77 20.81 3.49
N LEU A 10 8.52 20.79 3.01
CA LEU A 10 7.45 21.53 3.64
C LEU A 10 7.26 20.99 5.06
N PRO A 11 7.20 21.83 6.10
CA PRO A 11 6.94 21.36 7.45
C PRO A 11 5.58 20.68 7.47
N SER A 12 5.54 19.41 7.90
CA SER A 12 4.31 18.72 8.26
C SER A 12 3.56 19.62 9.24
N SER A 13 2.33 20.00 8.91
CA SER A 13 1.50 20.78 9.81
C SER A 13 1.35 20.00 11.12
N GLY A 14 1.28 20.68 12.27
CA GLY A 14 1.37 20.05 13.60
C GLY A 14 0.30 18.99 13.94
N ASN A 15 -0.63 18.71 13.03
CA ASN A 15 -1.67 17.68 13.16
C ASN A 15 -1.59 16.58 12.09
N ASP A 16 -0.57 16.58 11.22
CA ASP A 16 -0.39 15.57 10.18
C ASP A 16 0.12 14.25 10.77
N ALA A 17 -0.52 13.13 10.46
CA ALA A 17 -0.16 11.79 10.95
C ALA A 17 0.30 10.88 9.80
N GLN A 18 1.39 10.13 10.00
CA GLN A 18 1.92 9.20 8.99
C GLN A 18 1.20 7.86 9.02
N PRO A 19 0.82 7.29 7.85
CA PRO A 19 0.23 5.97 7.82
C PRO A 19 1.24 4.91 8.23
N SER A 20 0.82 4.00 9.11
CA SER A 20 1.44 2.68 9.23
C SER A 20 0.94 1.80 8.10
N VAL A 21 1.85 1.27 7.28
CA VAL A 21 1.50 0.51 6.07
C VAL A 21 1.89 -0.95 6.21
N PHE A 22 0.94 -1.84 5.95
CA PHE A 22 1.10 -3.29 5.94
C PHE A 22 0.62 -3.84 4.60
N VAL A 23 1.33 -4.85 4.08
CA VAL A 23 0.92 -5.57 2.87
C VAL A 23 0.75 -7.05 3.21
N PHE A 24 -0.35 -7.64 2.75
CA PHE A 24 -0.73 -9.01 3.05
C PHE A 24 -0.91 -9.79 1.76
N GLN A 25 -0.33 -10.99 1.73
CA GLN A 25 -0.50 -11.93 0.65
C GLN A 25 -1.87 -12.62 0.69
N PRO A 26 -2.33 -13.19 -0.44
CA PRO A 26 -3.49 -14.08 -0.46
C PRO A 26 -3.28 -15.26 0.51
N SER A 27 -4.36 -15.75 1.12
CA SER A 27 -4.28 -16.99 1.89
C SER A 27 -4.07 -18.18 0.94
N PRO A 28 -3.35 -19.24 1.38
CA PRO A 28 -3.21 -20.45 0.58
C PRO A 28 -4.55 -21.06 0.16
N ASP A 29 -5.54 -21.03 1.06
CA ASP A 29 -6.90 -21.52 0.78
C ASP A 29 -7.61 -20.71 -0.31
N GLN A 30 -7.41 -19.39 -0.34
CA GLN A 30 -7.98 -18.55 -1.40
C GLN A 30 -7.41 -18.95 -2.77
N LEU A 31 -6.11 -19.24 -2.86
CA LEU A 31 -5.46 -19.61 -4.11
C LEU A 31 -6.03 -20.90 -4.71
N HIS A 32 -6.55 -21.81 -3.89
CA HIS A 32 -7.23 -23.02 -4.38
C HIS A 32 -8.61 -22.74 -5.00
N THR A 33 -9.18 -21.55 -4.79
CA THR A 33 -10.47 -21.14 -5.36
C THR A 33 -10.36 -20.47 -6.74
N GLY A 34 -9.13 -20.24 -7.24
CA GLY A 34 -8.88 -19.62 -8.55
C GLY A 34 -8.78 -18.09 -8.54
N SER A 35 -8.92 -17.46 -7.38
CA SER A 35 -8.72 -16.01 -7.17
C SER A 35 -7.58 -15.73 -6.19
N ALA A 36 -7.01 -14.54 -6.27
CA ALA A 36 -5.98 -14.05 -5.38
C ALA A 36 -6.25 -12.58 -5.03
N SER A 37 -6.20 -12.24 -3.74
CA SER A 37 -6.35 -10.87 -3.25
C SER A 37 -5.14 -10.47 -2.43
N VAL A 38 -4.45 -9.43 -2.88
CA VAL A 38 -3.37 -8.79 -2.14
C VAL A 38 -3.94 -7.55 -1.46
N VAL A 39 -3.70 -7.38 -0.16
CA VAL A 39 -4.28 -6.29 0.62
C VAL A 39 -3.18 -5.37 1.14
N CYS A 40 -3.35 -4.06 0.94
CA CYS A 40 -2.54 -3.03 1.56
C CYS A 40 -3.38 -2.27 2.59
N LEU A 41 -2.98 -2.32 3.85
CA LEU A 41 -3.65 -1.63 4.95
C LEU A 41 -2.82 -0.42 5.36
N LEU A 42 -3.42 0.76 5.28
CA LEU A 42 -2.89 2.02 5.78
C LEU A 42 -3.67 2.35 7.06
N ASN A 43 -2.97 2.51 8.18
CA ASN A 43 -3.59 2.78 9.47
C ASN A 43 -3.07 4.08 10.07
N GLY A 44 -3.97 4.90 10.61
CA GLY A 44 -3.59 6.01 11.49
C GLY A 44 -3.08 7.26 10.78
N PHE A 45 -3.59 7.61 9.61
CA PHE A 45 -3.10 8.77 8.84
C PHE A 45 -4.05 9.98 8.89
N TYR A 46 -3.49 11.16 8.74
CA TYR A 46 -4.23 12.41 8.64
C TYR A 46 -3.43 13.45 7.85
N PRO A 47 -4.05 14.22 6.93
CA PRO A 47 -5.49 14.27 6.60
C PRO A 47 -5.95 13.10 5.72
N ARG A 48 -7.22 13.12 5.30
CA ARG A 48 -7.87 12.03 4.57
C ARG A 48 -7.26 11.74 3.19
N ASP A 49 -6.65 12.73 2.55
CA ASP A 49 -6.13 12.62 1.19
C ASP A 49 -4.86 11.76 1.15
N VAL A 50 -5.01 10.54 0.64
CA VAL A 50 -3.93 9.58 0.43
C VAL A 50 -4.05 8.95 -0.95
N ASN A 51 -2.92 8.64 -1.58
CA ASN A 51 -2.88 7.93 -2.85
C ASN A 51 -2.14 6.60 -2.68
N VAL A 52 -2.80 5.50 -3.06
CA VAL A 52 -2.20 4.16 -3.14
C VAL A 52 -1.98 3.79 -4.60
N LYS A 53 -0.85 3.16 -4.90
CA LYS A 53 -0.54 2.61 -6.22
C LYS A 53 0.01 1.21 -6.09
N TRP A 54 -0.51 0.30 -6.89
CA TRP A 54 -0.02 -1.08 -6.94
C TRP A 54 1.01 -1.25 -8.05
N LYS A 55 2.07 -2.02 -7.74
CA LYS A 55 3.00 -2.55 -8.73
C LYS A 55 3.16 -4.06 -8.57
N VAL A 56 3.13 -4.76 -9.69
CA VAL A 56 3.43 -6.19 -9.79
C VAL A 56 4.67 -6.32 -10.66
N ASP A 57 5.75 -6.89 -10.13
CA ASP A 57 7.08 -6.95 -10.76
C ASP A 57 7.55 -5.60 -11.34
N GLY A 58 7.23 -4.52 -10.62
CA GLY A 58 7.58 -3.14 -11.01
C GLY A 58 6.62 -2.49 -12.01
N VAL A 59 5.65 -3.22 -12.56
CA VAL A 59 4.65 -2.72 -13.50
C VAL A 59 3.41 -2.22 -12.76
N ILE A 60 3.00 -0.98 -13.06
CA ILE A 60 1.84 -0.33 -12.44
C ILE A 60 0.55 -1.06 -12.82
N GLN A 61 -0.27 -1.37 -11.82
CA GLN A 61 -1.61 -1.93 -12.00
C GLN A 61 -2.66 -0.83 -11.93
N ASN A 62 -3.65 -0.89 -12.82
CA ASN A 62 -4.75 0.08 -12.88
C ASN A 62 -6.14 -0.60 -12.85
N THR A 63 -6.18 -1.93 -12.76
CA THR A 63 -7.40 -2.74 -12.79
C THR A 63 -7.44 -3.69 -11.59
N GLY A 64 -8.63 -4.12 -11.19
CA GLY A 64 -8.80 -5.04 -10.06
C GLY A 64 -8.52 -4.42 -8.69
N ILE A 65 -8.40 -3.08 -8.60
CA ILE A 65 -8.15 -2.35 -7.37
C ILE A 65 -9.48 -1.90 -6.77
N GLN A 66 -9.69 -2.21 -5.50
CA GLN A 66 -10.82 -1.71 -4.73
C GLN A 66 -10.33 -1.11 -3.42
N GLU A 67 -10.78 0.11 -3.13
CA GLU A 67 -10.37 0.84 -1.93
C GLU A 67 -11.57 1.12 -1.03
N SER A 68 -11.32 1.03 0.28
CA SER A 68 -12.29 1.37 1.31
C SER A 68 -11.57 2.16 2.39
N VAL A 69 -12.14 3.30 2.76
CA VAL A 69 -11.58 4.22 3.75
C VAL A 69 -12.60 4.41 4.86
N THR A 70 -12.12 4.42 6.10
CA THR A 70 -12.97 4.60 7.27
C THR A 70 -13.44 6.05 7.39
N GLU A 71 -14.48 6.25 8.21
CA GLU A 71 -14.67 7.56 8.83
C GLU A 71 -13.50 7.87 9.77
N GLN A 72 -13.38 9.15 10.15
CA GLN A 72 -12.34 9.57 11.09
C GLN A 72 -12.59 8.90 12.45
N ASP A 73 -11.59 8.21 12.98
CA ASP A 73 -11.69 7.58 14.29
C ASP A 73 -11.75 8.66 15.38
N SER A 74 -12.72 8.54 16.28
CA SER A 74 -13.00 9.56 17.30
C SER A 74 -11.99 9.58 18.44
N LYS A 75 -11.16 8.53 18.60
CA LYS A 75 -10.18 8.41 19.68
C LYS A 75 -8.85 9.01 19.30
N ASP A 76 -8.38 8.78 18.08
CA ASP A 76 -7.08 9.25 17.59
C ASP A 76 -7.19 10.34 16.52
N SER A 77 -8.41 10.66 16.05
CA SER A 77 -8.67 11.66 15.01
C SER A 77 -7.97 11.36 13.68
N THR A 78 -7.76 10.09 13.34
CA THR A 78 -7.12 9.66 12.10
C THR A 78 -8.04 8.84 11.20
N TYR A 79 -7.58 8.55 9.98
CA TYR A 79 -8.25 7.68 9.03
C TYR A 79 -7.45 6.38 8.83
N SER A 80 -8.15 5.34 8.37
CA SER A 80 -7.55 4.10 7.89
C SER A 80 -8.14 3.73 6.53
N LEU A 81 -7.33 3.08 5.69
CA LEU A 81 -7.70 2.68 4.34
C LEU A 81 -7.21 1.27 4.04
N SER A 82 -8.06 0.45 3.44
CA SER A 82 -7.66 -0.80 2.79
C SER A 82 -7.75 -0.64 1.27
N SER A 83 -6.66 -0.97 0.58
CA SER A 83 -6.62 -1.11 -0.87
C SER A 83 -6.40 -2.58 -1.19
N THR A 84 -7.28 -3.17 -1.98
CA THR A 84 -7.22 -4.60 -2.34
C THR A 84 -7.01 -4.72 -3.84
N LEU A 85 -5.94 -5.40 -4.25
CA LEU A 85 -5.69 -5.79 -5.63
C LEU A 85 -6.14 -7.24 -5.82
N THR A 86 -7.09 -7.46 -6.73
CA THR A 86 -7.65 -8.78 -7.05
C THR A 86 -7.25 -9.22 -8.45
N MET A 87 -6.78 -10.46 -8.56
CA MET A 87 -6.37 -11.09 -9.82
C MET A 87 -6.67 -12.59 -9.81
N SER A 88 -6.44 -13.27 -10.92
CA SER A 88 -6.54 -14.74 -10.95
C SER A 88 -5.40 -15.39 -10.16
N SER A 89 -5.61 -16.59 -9.59
CA SER A 89 -4.50 -17.31 -8.92
C SER A 89 -3.34 -17.63 -9.86
N THR A 90 -3.62 -17.86 -11.15
CA THR A 90 -2.59 -18.11 -12.17
C THR A 90 -1.73 -16.87 -12.42
N GLU A 91 -2.36 -15.71 -12.55
CA GLU A 91 -1.65 -14.43 -12.66
C GLU A 91 -0.85 -14.10 -11.39
N TYR A 92 -1.41 -14.42 -10.21
CA TYR A 92 -0.68 -14.25 -8.96
C TYR A 92 0.59 -15.12 -8.92
N GLN A 93 0.50 -16.37 -9.40
CA GLN A 93 1.62 -17.31 -9.41
C GLN A 93 2.67 -17.00 -10.48
N SER A 94 2.33 -16.25 -11.53
CA SER A 94 3.26 -15.91 -12.61
C SER A 94 4.21 -14.76 -12.26
N HIS A 95 3.98 -14.07 -11.14
CA HIS A 95 4.78 -12.93 -10.68
C HIS A 95 5.38 -13.19 -9.31
N GLU A 96 6.40 -12.41 -8.96
CA GLU A 96 7.16 -12.64 -7.72
C GLU A 96 7.02 -11.51 -6.71
N ASN A 97 7.03 -10.26 -7.15
CA ASN A 97 7.06 -9.09 -6.27
C ASN A 97 5.77 -8.28 -6.37
N TYR A 98 5.15 -8.06 -5.21
CA TYR A 98 3.94 -7.25 -5.07
C TYR A 98 4.23 -6.06 -4.17
N SER A 99 3.98 -4.86 -4.67
CA SER A 99 4.28 -3.61 -3.98
C SER A 99 3.06 -2.69 -3.90
N CYS A 100 2.83 -2.16 -2.70
CA CYS A 100 1.93 -1.05 -2.42
C CYS A 100 2.77 0.23 -2.20
N GLU A 101 2.58 1.22 -3.05
CA GLU A 101 3.23 2.53 -2.98
C GLU A 101 2.24 3.57 -2.45
N VAL A 102 2.55 4.13 -1.28
CA VAL A 102 1.68 5.08 -0.57
C VAL A 102 2.29 6.48 -0.63
N THR A 103 1.50 7.44 -1.11
CA THR A 103 1.85 8.86 -1.09
C THR A 103 0.84 9.60 -0.22
N HIS A 104 1.36 10.32 0.76
CA HIS A 104 0.57 11.09 1.72
C HIS A 104 1.40 12.31 2.16
N LYS A 105 0.76 13.46 2.39
CA LYS A 105 1.49 14.72 2.65
C LYS A 105 2.35 14.71 3.92
N SER A 106 2.05 13.84 4.88
CA SER A 106 2.86 13.70 6.09
C SER A 106 4.13 12.86 5.89
N LEU A 107 4.24 12.16 4.76
CA LEU A 107 5.42 11.38 4.40
C LEU A 107 6.42 12.26 3.62
N PRO A 108 7.72 12.18 3.92
CA PRO A 108 8.74 12.95 3.19
C PRO A 108 8.96 12.43 1.76
N SER A 109 8.58 11.18 1.48
CA SER A 109 8.66 10.52 0.19
C SER A 109 7.63 9.40 0.11
N THR A 110 7.41 8.84 -1.08
CA THR A 110 6.56 7.65 -1.25
C THR A 110 7.04 6.50 -0.38
N LEU A 111 6.14 5.95 0.44
CA LEU A 111 6.40 4.78 1.27
C LEU A 111 6.05 3.52 0.48
N ILE A 112 7.00 2.61 0.34
CA ILE A 112 6.82 1.37 -0.41
C ILE A 112 6.82 0.19 0.56
N LYS A 113 5.78 -0.63 0.50
CA LYS A 113 5.70 -1.92 1.19
C LYS A 113 5.52 -3.02 0.16
N SER A 114 6.32 -4.08 0.27
CA SER A 114 6.31 -5.17 -0.67
C SER A 114 6.56 -6.52 0.01
N PHE A 115 6.18 -7.59 -0.68
CA PHE A 115 6.57 -8.94 -0.34
C PHE A 115 6.91 -9.72 -1.61
N GLN A 116 7.72 -10.76 -1.43
CA GLN A 116 8.02 -11.73 -2.47
C GLN A 116 7.17 -12.97 -2.23
N ARG A 117 6.43 -13.42 -3.25
CA ARG A 117 5.53 -14.57 -3.17
C ARG A 117 6.23 -15.82 -2.66
N SER A 118 7.46 -16.10 -3.12
CA SER A 118 8.24 -17.28 -2.73
C SER A 118 8.78 -17.22 -1.31
N GLN A 119 9.01 -16.02 -0.76
CA GLN A 119 9.64 -15.86 0.56
C GLN A 119 8.65 -16.05 1.72
N CYS A 120 7.35 -15.93 1.46
CA CYS A 120 6.30 -16.12 2.45
C CYS A 120 5.71 -17.54 2.45
N GLN A 121 6.34 -18.48 1.72
CA GLN A 121 5.98 -19.90 1.67
C GLN A 121 6.76 -20.76 2.68
N SER A 122 7.67 -20.17 3.47
CA SER A 122 8.49 -20.89 4.45
C SER A 122 7.94 -20.80 5.87
N VAL A 123 6.75 -21.38 6.09
CA VAL A 123 6.37 -21.91 7.41
C VAL A 123 5.65 -23.24 7.15
N ALA A 124 6.44 -24.29 6.99
CA ALA A 124 5.99 -25.69 7.06
C ALA A 124 6.37 -26.23 8.44
#